data_AF-A0A7Y8LV49-F1
#
_entry.id   AF-A0A7Y8LV49-F1
#
_cell.length_a   1.000
_cell.length_b   1.000
_cell.length_c   1.000
_cell.angle_alpha   90.00
_cell.angle_beta   90.00
_cell.angle_gamma   90.00
#
_symmetry.space_group_name_H-M   'P 1'
#
loop_
_entity.id
_entity.type
_entity.pdbx_description
1 polymer ?
#
loop_
_entity_poly.entity_id
_entity_poly.type
_entity_poly.pdbx_seq_one_letter_code
_entity_poly.pdbx_strand_id
1 'polypeptide(L)'
;MVTLTINSKKVRAKENSTLLEVCQKLSIPIPTLCYHPDLSPHGSCRLCTVEVSENGKTRMVTACNFPVREGIKVETHSDKVLQARRILIELLLARCPRVPFLQDFAREWGVQKSSFKTENPENNCILCGLCVRTCNELVGANAIGFSKRGTHKKIGTPFEIDSSRCIACGACEYICPTGAVKMEMDRIREIKHSDTGILRICRYARLGLIDFMICSNGFECWRCEVDQMIEDRFGTHPVFAIKPAHNKQPFQVNGFTFFPDLFYSEEHIWAKPIEQHIRLGLDEMISIFAMEADSISLPPKGSALKKGQVLAEIRAAGKKAKILSPLAGVVSVINHDVEESPNLAWRDPYRRGWLVMIQPDRPEELFNLDSGEKAKSWFTKEASNLTTFLMKGVPQSSKKDRSPREPLIGKVIHQQWDNLIKILLPPKNERRGK
;
A
#
# COMPACT_ATOMS: atom_id res chain seq x y z
N MET A 1 16.92 17.73 11.81
CA MET A 1 17.86 16.66 12.24
C MET A 1 17.92 16.73 13.75
N VAL A 2 17.98 15.58 14.41
CA VAL A 2 18.09 15.49 15.88
C VAL A 2 19.46 14.95 16.28
N THR A 3 19.98 15.38 17.42
CA THR A 3 21.22 14.88 18.02
C THR A 3 20.88 13.90 19.15
N LEU A 4 21.49 12.73 19.09
CA LEU A 4 21.37 11.67 20.10
C LEU A 4 22.75 11.11 20.45
N THR A 5 22.84 10.35 21.53
CA THR A 5 24.07 9.65 21.93
C THR A 5 23.85 8.15 21.85
N ILE A 6 24.69 7.41 21.12
CA ILE A 6 24.65 5.95 21.02
C ILE A 6 26.00 5.41 21.48
N ASN A 7 26.03 4.56 22.51
CA ASN A 7 27.25 3.99 23.10
C ASN A 7 28.32 5.08 23.36
N SER A 8 27.93 6.14 24.08
CA SER A 8 28.76 7.34 24.34
C SER A 8 29.20 8.19 23.13
N LYS A 9 28.81 7.85 21.88
CA LYS A 9 29.10 8.66 20.69
C LYS A 9 27.93 9.55 20.31
N LYS A 10 28.17 10.84 20.07
CA LYS A 10 27.15 11.76 19.54
C LYS A 10 26.90 11.51 18.06
N VAL A 11 25.63 11.42 17.68
CA VAL A 11 25.15 11.09 16.34
C VAL A 11 24.08 12.08 15.94
N ARG A 12 24.04 12.45 14.66
CA ARG A 12 22.92 13.20 14.07
C ARG A 12 22.10 12.30 13.17
N ALA A 13 20.79 12.33 13.33
CA ALA A 13 19.85 11.54 12.53
C ALA A 13 18.68 12.39 12.02
N LYS A 14 17.98 11.87 11.02
CA LYS A 14 16.69 12.44 10.60
C LYS A 14 15.70 12.21 11.73
N GLU A 15 14.93 13.24 12.07
CA GLU A 15 13.88 13.09 13.08
C GLU A 15 12.86 12.04 12.64
N ASN A 16 12.36 11.25 13.59
CA ASN A 16 11.42 10.14 13.35
C ASN A 16 11.95 8.92 12.56
N SER A 17 13.24 8.86 12.18
CA SER A 17 13.82 7.58 11.73
C SER A 17 13.85 6.58 12.90
N THR A 18 13.83 5.27 12.60
CA THR A 18 13.91 4.27 13.67
C THR A 18 15.33 4.17 14.23
N LEU A 19 15.46 3.82 15.52
CA LEU A 19 16.79 3.58 16.12
C LEU A 19 17.59 2.52 15.36
N LEU A 20 16.92 1.48 14.86
CA LEU A 20 17.55 0.42 14.08
C LEU A 20 18.16 0.95 12.78
N GLU A 21 17.44 1.77 12.02
CA GLU A 21 17.97 2.40 10.79
C GLU A 21 19.21 3.25 11.06
N VAL A 22 19.19 4.01 12.16
CA VAL A 22 20.34 4.84 12.56
C VAL A 22 21.52 3.96 12.95
N CYS A 23 21.30 2.90 13.72
CA CYS A 23 22.35 1.96 14.10
C CYS A 23 22.95 1.23 12.88
N GLN A 24 22.11 0.81 11.92
CA GLN A 24 22.57 0.19 10.67
C GLN A 24 23.46 1.13 9.85
N LYS A 25 23.08 2.41 9.72
CA LYS A 25 23.93 3.42 9.04
C LYS A 25 25.29 3.62 9.69
N LEU A 26 25.37 3.40 11.00
CA LEU A 26 26.61 3.48 11.78
C LEU A 26 27.35 2.14 11.87
N SER A 27 26.88 1.11 11.18
CA SER A 27 27.41 -0.26 11.28
C SER A 27 27.44 -0.80 12.72
N ILE A 28 26.49 -0.38 13.56
CA ILE A 28 26.29 -0.93 14.91
C ILE A 28 25.38 -2.15 14.79
N PRO A 29 25.87 -3.36 15.09
CA PRO A 29 25.10 -4.59 14.92
C PRO A 29 23.99 -4.68 15.97
N ILE A 30 22.74 -4.77 15.53
CA ILE A 30 21.58 -5.05 16.37
C ILE A 30 20.85 -6.26 15.76
N PRO A 31 20.72 -7.38 16.50
CA PRO A 31 20.11 -8.58 15.96
C PRO A 31 18.60 -8.41 15.74
N THR A 32 18.11 -8.91 14.60
CA THR A 32 16.69 -8.91 14.26
C THR A 32 16.30 -10.18 13.51
N LEU A 33 15.18 -10.79 13.89
CA LEU A 33 14.59 -11.92 13.14
C LEU A 33 13.25 -11.57 12.47
N CYS A 34 12.61 -10.46 12.87
CA CYS A 34 11.32 -10.02 12.33
C CYS A 34 11.40 -8.70 11.56
N TYR A 35 12.60 -8.17 11.32
CA TYR A 35 12.77 -6.92 10.58
C TYR A 35 13.09 -7.23 9.11
N HIS A 36 12.53 -6.43 8.22
CA HIS A 36 12.90 -6.38 6.81
C HIS A 36 12.75 -4.92 6.36
N PRO A 37 13.70 -4.35 5.60
CA PRO A 37 13.67 -2.93 5.22
C PRO A 37 12.44 -2.53 4.40
N ASP A 38 11.88 -3.45 3.62
CA ASP A 38 10.69 -3.19 2.80
C ASP A 38 9.36 -3.45 3.52
N LEU A 39 9.38 -3.81 4.81
CA LEU A 39 8.17 -4.09 5.58
C LEU A 39 8.04 -3.14 6.78
N SER A 40 6.79 -2.87 7.15
CA SER A 40 6.47 -2.07 8.33
C SER A 40 7.10 -2.65 9.61
N PRO A 41 7.64 -1.83 10.53
CA PRO A 41 8.21 -2.33 11.78
C PRO A 41 7.19 -3.09 12.64
N HIS A 42 7.54 -4.33 13.04
CA HIS A 42 6.62 -5.19 13.80
C HIS A 42 7.04 -5.41 15.26
N GLY A 43 8.33 -5.63 15.52
CA GLY A 43 8.86 -5.78 16.88
C GLY A 43 8.47 -7.05 17.63
N SER A 44 8.01 -8.12 16.96
CA SER A 44 7.58 -9.34 17.66
C SER A 44 8.73 -10.16 18.25
N CYS A 45 9.89 -10.25 17.58
CA CYS A 45 11.01 -11.06 18.08
C CYS A 45 11.74 -10.42 19.27
N ARG A 46 11.59 -9.11 19.48
CA ARG A 46 12.23 -8.31 20.56
C ARG A 46 13.77 -8.36 20.63
N LEU A 47 14.48 -9.06 19.75
CA LEU A 47 15.94 -9.15 19.77
C LEU A 47 16.64 -7.78 19.61
N CYS A 48 16.00 -6.85 18.91
CA CYS A 48 16.49 -5.47 18.76
C CYS A 48 16.30 -4.61 20.03
N THR A 49 16.11 -5.23 21.19
CA THR A 49 15.99 -4.51 22.46
C THR A 49 17.29 -3.73 22.74
N VAL A 50 17.13 -2.48 23.13
CA VAL A 50 18.19 -1.54 23.52
C VAL A 50 17.73 -0.74 24.73
N GLU A 51 18.67 -0.18 25.47
CA GLU A 51 18.39 0.65 26.63
C GLU A 51 18.40 2.12 26.20
N VAL A 52 17.35 2.86 26.55
CA VAL A 52 17.22 4.29 26.24
C VAL A 52 17.02 5.07 27.53
N SER A 53 17.84 6.10 27.71
CA SER A 53 17.74 7.06 28.80
C SER A 53 17.30 8.44 28.27
N GLU A 54 16.24 8.98 28.86
CA GLU A 54 15.64 10.27 28.53
C GLU A 54 15.18 10.94 29.82
N ASN A 55 15.56 12.19 30.06
CA ASN A 55 15.17 12.96 31.27
C ASN A 55 15.43 12.22 32.60
N GLY A 56 16.57 11.53 32.70
CA GLY A 56 16.96 10.75 33.89
C GLY A 56 16.21 9.43 34.09
N LYS A 57 15.28 9.06 33.19
CA LYS A 57 14.58 7.78 33.22
C LYS A 57 15.15 6.84 32.17
N THR A 58 15.41 5.60 32.57
CA THR A 58 15.95 4.56 31.70
C THR A 58 14.92 3.47 31.48
N ARG A 59 14.74 3.03 30.23
CA ARG A 59 13.84 1.94 29.86
C ARG A 59 14.40 1.09 28.73
N MET A 60 14.01 -0.18 28.68
CA MET A 60 14.27 -1.04 27.53
C MET A 60 13.20 -0.82 26.46
N VAL A 61 13.64 -0.64 25.21
CA VAL A 61 12.77 -0.42 24.04
C VAL A 61 13.27 -1.23 22.86
N THR A 62 12.42 -1.43 21.86
CA THR A 62 12.80 -2.11 20.61
C THR A 62 13.31 -1.11 19.57
N ALA A 63 14.55 -1.28 19.13
CA ALA A 63 15.16 -0.35 18.17
C ALA A 63 14.41 -0.28 16.83
N CYS A 64 13.77 -1.38 16.40
CA CYS A 64 13.12 -1.45 15.10
C CYS A 64 11.91 -0.52 14.93
N ASN A 65 11.24 -0.10 16.01
CA ASN A 65 10.04 0.74 15.96
C ASN A 65 10.13 1.98 16.88
N PHE A 66 11.25 2.17 17.58
CA PHE A 66 11.44 3.33 18.44
C PHE A 66 11.95 4.52 17.61
N PRO A 67 11.21 5.64 17.54
CA PRO A 67 11.63 6.81 16.79
C PRO A 67 12.74 7.57 17.52
N VAL A 68 13.75 8.04 16.77
CA VAL A 68 14.79 8.89 17.34
C VAL A 68 14.27 10.29 17.67
N ARG A 69 14.75 10.84 18.79
CA ARG A 69 14.39 12.16 19.33
C ARG A 69 15.65 12.89 19.81
N GLU A 70 15.53 14.20 20.00
CA GLU A 70 16.63 15.02 20.53
C GLU A 70 17.02 14.59 21.95
N GLY A 71 18.33 14.52 22.21
CA GLY A 71 18.87 14.37 23.56
C GLY A 71 18.80 12.96 24.17
N ILE A 72 18.24 11.96 23.46
CA ILE A 72 18.19 10.59 23.98
C ILE A 72 19.59 9.97 24.03
N LYS A 73 19.83 9.14 25.05
CA LYS A 73 21.04 8.32 25.18
C LYS A 73 20.67 6.85 25.01
N VAL A 74 21.43 6.12 24.22
CA VAL A 74 21.12 4.74 23.82
C VAL A 74 22.33 3.84 24.10
N GLU A 75 22.09 2.76 24.85
CA GLU A 75 23.07 1.70 25.06
C GLU A 75 22.59 0.43 24.35
N THR A 76 23.40 -0.05 23.41
CA THR A 76 23.02 -1.16 22.50
C THR A 76 23.44 -2.54 23.00
N HIS A 77 24.30 -2.58 24.03
CA HIS A 77 24.95 -3.79 24.55
C HIS A 77 25.27 -3.69 26.05
N SER A 78 24.43 -2.99 26.84
CA SER A 78 24.51 -3.07 28.30
C SER A 78 24.28 -4.51 28.80
N ASP A 79 24.75 -4.86 29.99
CA ASP A 79 24.56 -6.20 30.56
C ASP A 79 23.08 -6.62 30.58
N LYS A 80 22.19 -5.67 30.90
CA LYS A 80 20.73 -5.86 30.87
C LYS A 80 20.23 -6.21 29.47
N VAL A 81 20.72 -5.50 28.44
CA VAL A 81 20.36 -5.77 27.05
C VAL A 81 20.85 -7.14 26.60
N LEU A 82 22.10 -7.49 26.90
CA LEU A 82 22.67 -8.79 26.54
C LEU A 82 21.95 -9.94 27.24
N GLN A 83 21.65 -9.80 28.54
CA GLN A 83 20.88 -10.78 29.29
C GLN A 83 19.45 -10.94 28.73
N ALA A 84 18.77 -9.83 28.42
CA ALA A 84 17.44 -9.87 27.83
C ALA A 84 17.45 -10.59 26.46
N ARG A 85 18.45 -10.34 25.62
CA ARG A 85 18.61 -11.05 24.33
C ARG A 85 18.82 -12.55 24.52
N ARG A 86 19.66 -12.98 25.46
CA ARG A 86 19.84 -14.43 25.76
C ARG A 86 18.53 -15.10 26.18
N ILE A 87 17.76 -14.46 27.07
CA ILE A 87 16.44 -14.98 27.48
C ILE A 87 15.48 -15.08 26.29
N LEU A 88 15.44 -14.07 25.42
CA LEU A 88 14.60 -14.09 24.22
C LEU A 88 15.01 -15.22 23.26
N ILE A 89 16.30 -15.48 23.11
CA ILE A 89 16.81 -16.59 22.30
C ILE A 89 16.42 -17.94 22.91
N GLU A 90 16.53 -18.10 24.23
CA GLU A 90 16.04 -19.31 24.91
C GLU A 90 14.54 -19.53 24.68
N LEU A 91 13.72 -18.49 24.79
CA LEU A 91 12.28 -18.57 24.51
C LEU A 91 11.98 -18.95 23.06
N LEU A 92 12.74 -18.39 22.10
CA LEU A 92 12.62 -18.77 20.69
C LEU A 92 12.99 -20.25 20.50
N LEU A 93 14.08 -20.71 21.12
CA LEU A 93 14.54 -22.09 21.05
C LEU A 93 13.56 -23.06 21.71
N ALA A 94 12.95 -22.69 22.84
CA ALA A 94 11.88 -23.46 23.49
C ALA A 94 10.66 -23.63 22.57
N ARG A 95 10.40 -22.63 21.72
CA ARG A 95 9.28 -22.64 20.78
C ARG A 95 9.59 -23.44 19.52
N CYS A 96 10.83 -23.37 19.01
CA CYS A 96 11.25 -23.99 17.76
C CYS A 96 12.59 -24.73 17.90
N PRO A 97 12.66 -25.81 18.69
CA PRO A 97 13.93 -26.42 19.09
C PRO A 97 14.66 -27.14 17.95
N ARG A 98 13.96 -27.48 16.86
CA ARG A 98 14.50 -28.26 15.73
C ARG A 98 14.92 -27.43 14.51
N VAL A 99 14.79 -26.10 14.56
CA VAL A 99 15.15 -25.24 13.43
C VAL A 99 16.67 -24.99 13.42
N PRO A 100 17.44 -25.47 12.42
CA PRO A 100 18.90 -25.36 12.44
C PRO A 100 19.41 -23.92 12.51
N PHE A 101 18.82 -23.03 11.70
CA PHE A 101 19.12 -21.59 11.74
C PHE A 101 19.02 -20.99 13.15
N LEU A 102 18.02 -21.41 13.92
CA LEU A 102 17.82 -20.89 15.27
C LEU A 102 18.78 -21.53 16.29
N GLN A 103 19.15 -22.80 16.10
CA GLN A 103 20.17 -23.47 16.91
C GLN A 103 21.54 -22.81 16.71
N ASP A 104 21.90 -22.53 15.46
CA ASP A 104 23.15 -21.84 15.11
C ASP A 104 23.18 -20.43 15.72
N PHE A 105 22.10 -19.68 15.53
CA PHE A 105 21.93 -18.35 16.14
C PHE A 105 22.00 -18.40 17.67
N ALA A 106 21.45 -19.43 18.31
CA ALA A 106 21.52 -19.59 19.75
C ALA A 106 22.96 -19.87 20.23
N ARG A 107 23.71 -20.71 19.51
CA ARG A 107 25.11 -21.01 19.82
C ARG A 107 26.00 -19.78 19.73
N GLU A 108 25.79 -18.91 18.74
CA GLU A 108 26.52 -17.63 18.61
C GLU A 108 26.35 -16.73 19.85
N TRP A 109 25.22 -16.83 20.55
CA TRP A 109 24.91 -16.07 21.77
C TRP A 109 25.23 -16.82 23.06
N GLY A 110 25.88 -17.99 22.97
CA GLY A 110 26.23 -18.83 24.12
C GLY A 110 25.05 -19.59 24.73
N VAL A 111 23.94 -19.72 24.00
CA VAL A 111 22.74 -20.44 24.43
C VAL A 111 22.74 -21.83 23.80
N GLN A 112 23.11 -22.86 24.57
CA GLN A 112 23.13 -24.25 24.08
C GLN A 112 21.78 -24.97 24.24
N LYS A 113 21.05 -24.65 25.32
CA LYS A 113 19.75 -25.25 25.64
C LYS A 113 18.83 -24.23 26.26
N SER A 114 17.53 -24.37 26.00
CA SER A 114 16.50 -23.57 26.66
C SER A 114 16.25 -24.13 28.07
N SER A 115 16.18 -23.24 29.06
CA SER A 115 15.66 -23.56 30.40
C SER A 115 14.12 -23.64 30.46
N PHE A 116 13.43 -23.12 29.44
CA PHE A 116 11.96 -23.12 29.34
C PHE A 116 11.42 -24.43 28.77
N LYS A 117 10.21 -24.80 29.22
CA LYS A 117 9.47 -25.97 28.73
C LYS A 117 9.11 -25.81 27.25
N THR A 118 9.43 -26.85 26.47
CA THR A 118 8.97 -26.97 25.08
C THR A 118 7.59 -27.64 25.07
N GLU A 119 6.57 -26.94 24.54
CA GLU A 119 5.22 -27.51 24.38
C GLU A 119 5.07 -28.35 23.11
N ASN A 120 5.59 -27.85 21.98
CA ASN A 120 5.52 -28.52 20.68
C ASN A 120 6.91 -28.50 20.00
N PRO A 121 7.67 -29.60 20.08
CA PRO A 121 9.00 -29.70 19.48
C PRO A 121 9.01 -29.61 17.94
N GLU A 122 7.89 -29.90 17.28
CA GLU A 122 7.77 -29.88 15.81
C GLU A 122 7.41 -28.49 15.27
N ASN A 123 7.14 -27.52 16.14
CA ASN A 123 6.80 -26.18 15.70
C ASN A 123 8.04 -25.47 15.14
N ASN A 124 7.97 -25.05 13.87
CA ASN A 124 9.06 -24.32 13.22
C ASN A 124 8.81 -22.80 13.15
N CYS A 125 7.61 -22.33 13.55
CA CYS A 125 7.23 -20.93 13.39
C CYS A 125 7.55 -20.09 14.64
N ILE A 126 8.47 -19.13 14.49
CA ILE A 126 8.84 -18.15 15.52
C ILE A 126 7.88 -16.95 15.63
N LEU A 127 6.77 -16.94 14.88
CA LEU A 127 5.78 -15.85 14.86
C LEU A 127 6.37 -14.46 14.55
N CYS A 128 7.38 -14.40 13.66
CA CYS A 128 7.99 -13.14 13.23
C CYS A 128 7.05 -12.26 12.38
N GLY A 129 6.01 -12.85 11.79
CA GLY A 129 5.02 -12.14 10.97
C GLY A 129 5.56 -11.57 9.66
N LEU A 130 6.76 -11.98 9.22
CA LEU A 130 7.33 -11.54 7.93
C LEU A 130 6.46 -12.00 6.75
N CYS A 131 6.00 -13.25 6.76
CA CYS A 131 5.12 -13.78 5.72
C CYS A 131 3.77 -13.06 5.65
N VAL A 132 3.14 -12.80 6.81
CA VAL A 132 1.86 -12.07 6.90
C VAL A 132 2.00 -10.65 6.35
N ARG A 133 3.02 -9.91 6.79
CA ARG A 133 3.28 -8.55 6.30
C ARG A 133 3.65 -8.54 4.82
N THR A 134 4.46 -9.48 4.34
CA THR A 134 4.77 -9.62 2.90
C THR A 134 3.50 -9.84 2.09
N CYS A 135 2.63 -10.76 2.52
CA CYS A 135 1.39 -11.07 1.82
C CYS A 135 0.42 -9.86 1.78
N ASN A 136 0.43 -9.04 2.82
CA ASN A 136 -0.44 -7.87 2.93
C ASN A 136 0.15 -6.60 2.27
N GLU A 137 1.36 -6.22 2.68
CA GLU A 137 1.99 -4.93 2.35
C GLU A 137 2.64 -4.93 0.97
N LEU A 138 3.32 -6.02 0.60
CA LEU A 138 4.07 -6.10 -0.66
C LEU A 138 3.25 -6.75 -1.78
N VAL A 139 2.60 -7.87 -1.48
CA VAL A 139 1.82 -8.62 -2.48
C VAL A 139 0.39 -8.07 -2.61
N GLY A 140 -0.20 -7.53 -1.53
CA GLY A 140 -1.59 -7.06 -1.53
C GLY A 140 -2.65 -8.17 -1.52
N ALA A 141 -2.25 -9.45 -1.46
CA ALA A 141 -3.18 -10.59 -1.46
C ALA A 141 -3.92 -10.74 -0.13
N ASN A 142 -3.26 -10.43 0.99
CA ASN A 142 -3.84 -10.50 2.34
C ASN A 142 -4.55 -11.85 2.62
N ALA A 143 -3.89 -12.94 2.23
CA ALA A 143 -4.41 -14.30 2.25
C ALA A 143 -4.11 -15.06 3.56
N ILE A 144 -3.10 -14.61 4.32
CA ILE A 144 -2.66 -15.22 5.57
C ILE A 144 -2.59 -14.18 6.69
N GLY A 145 -2.81 -14.62 7.93
CA GLY A 145 -2.80 -13.77 9.10
C GLY A 145 -2.43 -14.51 10.38
N PHE A 146 -2.49 -13.80 11.51
CA PHE A 146 -2.39 -14.42 12.82
C PHE A 146 -3.76 -14.92 13.26
N SER A 147 -3.82 -16.16 13.74
CA SER A 147 -5.00 -16.76 14.36
C SER A 147 -4.71 -17.21 15.79
N LYS A 148 -5.77 -17.39 16.57
CA LYS A 148 -5.71 -17.71 18.01
C LYS A 148 -4.97 -16.62 18.82
N ARG A 149 -4.77 -16.85 20.12
CA ARG A 149 -4.12 -15.92 21.06
C ARG A 149 -3.21 -16.67 22.03
N GLY A 150 -2.35 -15.94 22.73
CA GLY A 150 -1.43 -16.50 23.72
C GLY A 150 -0.45 -17.52 23.13
N THR A 151 -0.19 -18.60 23.86
CA THR A 151 0.71 -19.69 23.46
C THR A 151 0.21 -20.44 22.22
N HIS A 152 -1.11 -20.49 22.01
CA HIS A 152 -1.74 -21.12 20.85
C HIS A 152 -1.72 -20.27 19.57
N LYS A 153 -1.16 -19.06 19.62
CA LYS A 153 -1.06 -18.17 18.45
C LYS A 153 -0.30 -18.87 17.32
N LYS A 154 -0.88 -18.85 16.12
CA LYS A 154 -0.29 -19.43 14.90
C LYS A 154 -0.51 -18.52 13.70
N ILE A 155 0.21 -18.81 12.62
CA ILE A 155 -0.01 -18.21 11.31
C ILE A 155 -0.87 -19.18 10.51
N GLY A 156 -1.86 -18.67 9.80
CA GLY A 156 -2.74 -19.47 8.96
C GLY A 156 -3.66 -18.61 8.12
N THR A 157 -4.54 -19.26 7.37
CA THR A 157 -5.60 -18.60 6.63
C THR A 157 -6.79 -18.26 7.54
N PRO A 158 -7.66 -17.30 7.15
CA PRO A 158 -8.90 -17.05 7.86
C PRO A 158 -9.73 -18.33 8.02
N PHE A 159 -10.18 -18.61 9.25
CA PHE A 159 -10.94 -19.82 9.60
C PHE A 159 -10.22 -21.15 9.28
N GLU A 160 -8.92 -21.12 8.97
CA GLU A 160 -8.14 -22.29 8.52
C GLU A 160 -8.66 -22.87 7.20
N ILE A 161 -9.40 -22.07 6.43
CA ILE A 161 -9.93 -22.39 5.10
C ILE A 161 -9.03 -21.76 4.06
N ASP A 162 -8.77 -22.45 2.96
CA ASP A 162 -7.93 -21.90 1.91
C ASP A 162 -8.53 -20.65 1.29
N SER A 163 -7.69 -19.61 1.21
CA SER A 163 -8.13 -18.31 0.72
C SER A 163 -7.97 -18.23 -0.79
N SER A 164 -9.09 -17.99 -1.49
CA SER A 164 -9.08 -17.66 -2.92
C SER A 164 -8.21 -16.44 -3.25
N ARG A 165 -7.96 -15.56 -2.28
CA ARG A 165 -7.06 -14.40 -2.39
C ARG A 165 -5.59 -14.79 -2.55
N CYS A 166 -5.19 -15.99 -2.13
CA CYS A 166 -3.82 -16.45 -2.34
C CYS A 166 -3.55 -16.55 -3.84
N ILE A 167 -2.61 -15.77 -4.37
CA ILE A 167 -2.23 -15.81 -5.79
C ILE A 167 -1.14 -16.84 -6.10
N ALA A 168 -0.70 -17.61 -5.10
CA ALA A 168 0.39 -18.59 -5.18
C ALA A 168 1.74 -17.99 -5.63
N CYS A 169 2.08 -16.80 -5.13
CA CYS A 169 3.33 -16.13 -5.48
C CYS A 169 4.57 -16.78 -4.85
N GLY A 170 4.47 -17.36 -3.65
CA GLY A 170 5.63 -17.94 -2.93
C GLY A 170 6.43 -16.94 -2.09
N ALA A 171 6.10 -15.64 -2.12
CA ALA A 171 6.83 -14.61 -1.36
C ALA A 171 6.86 -14.88 0.15
N CYS A 172 5.81 -15.50 0.70
CA CYS A 172 5.69 -15.85 2.11
C CYS A 172 6.61 -17.01 2.55
N GLU A 173 6.88 -17.95 1.64
CA GLU A 173 7.85 -19.03 1.83
C GLU A 173 9.27 -18.47 1.74
N TYR A 174 9.56 -17.69 0.69
CA TYR A 174 10.86 -17.06 0.47
C TYR A 174 11.35 -16.24 1.67
N ILE A 175 10.47 -15.42 2.26
CA ILE A 175 10.84 -14.54 3.38
C ILE A 175 10.88 -15.24 4.74
N CYS A 176 10.52 -16.53 4.81
CA CYS A 176 10.40 -17.24 6.08
C CYS A 176 11.80 -17.64 6.60
N PRO A 177 12.29 -17.05 7.72
CA PRO A 177 13.67 -17.32 8.19
C PRO A 177 13.85 -18.75 8.73
N THR A 178 12.77 -19.45 9.04
CA THR A 178 12.80 -20.79 9.63
C THR A 178 12.26 -21.88 8.71
N GLY A 179 11.83 -21.54 7.49
CA GLY A 179 11.19 -22.49 6.59
C GLY A 179 9.86 -23.05 7.10
N ALA A 180 9.21 -22.37 8.04
CA ALA A 180 7.92 -22.79 8.62
C ALA A 180 6.74 -22.61 7.67
N VAL A 181 6.86 -21.72 6.68
CA VAL A 181 5.90 -21.55 5.60
C VAL A 181 6.48 -22.25 4.39
N LYS A 182 5.72 -23.20 3.82
CA LYS A 182 6.08 -23.93 2.60
C LYS A 182 4.92 -23.89 1.62
N MET A 183 5.25 -23.88 0.34
CA MET A 183 4.24 -23.96 -0.72
C MET A 183 3.91 -25.43 -0.99
N GLU A 184 2.71 -25.86 -0.60
CA GLU A 184 2.19 -27.19 -0.89
C GLU A 184 1.53 -27.18 -2.27
N MET A 185 2.19 -27.77 -3.28
CA MET A 185 1.75 -27.70 -4.67
C MET A 185 0.37 -28.33 -4.91
N ASP A 186 0.07 -29.45 -4.26
CA ASP A 186 -1.23 -30.12 -4.40
C ASP A 186 -2.36 -29.24 -3.87
N ARG A 187 -2.14 -28.61 -2.70
CA ARG A 187 -3.07 -27.64 -2.13
C ARG A 187 -3.22 -26.39 -3.02
N ILE A 188 -2.14 -25.90 -3.60
CA ILE A 188 -2.20 -24.77 -4.56
C ILE A 188 -3.01 -25.15 -5.79
N ARG A 189 -2.82 -26.38 -6.31
CA ARG A 189 -3.60 -26.91 -7.42
C ARG A 189 -5.08 -27.00 -7.07
N GLU A 190 -5.43 -27.44 -5.86
CA GLU A 190 -6.81 -27.46 -5.39
C GLU A 190 -7.42 -26.05 -5.29
N ILE A 191 -6.69 -25.10 -4.67
CA ILE A 191 -7.11 -23.70 -4.57
C ILE A 191 -7.29 -23.05 -5.95
N LYS A 192 -6.51 -23.49 -6.93
CA LYS A 192 -6.51 -22.99 -8.31
C LYS A 192 -7.14 -23.96 -9.30
N HIS A 193 -7.89 -24.96 -8.80
CA HIS A 193 -8.47 -26.02 -9.64
C HIS A 193 -9.59 -25.47 -10.54
N SER A 194 -10.16 -24.31 -10.19
CA SER A 194 -11.08 -23.55 -11.04
C SER A 194 -10.41 -22.93 -12.28
N ASP A 195 -9.08 -22.81 -12.28
CA ASP A 195 -8.34 -22.09 -13.30
C ASP A 195 -7.88 -23.07 -14.40
N THR A 196 -8.76 -23.30 -15.37
CA THR A 196 -8.47 -24.08 -16.59
C THR A 196 -8.34 -23.16 -17.81
N GLY A 197 -7.56 -23.60 -18.81
CA GLY A 197 -7.33 -22.84 -20.04
C GLY A 197 -6.81 -21.42 -19.76
N ILE A 198 -7.57 -20.41 -20.22
CA ILE A 198 -7.22 -18.99 -20.15
C ILE A 198 -7.18 -18.41 -18.73
N LEU A 199 -7.80 -19.07 -17.74
CA LEU A 199 -7.88 -18.58 -16.37
C LEU A 199 -6.65 -18.95 -15.52
N ARG A 200 -5.82 -19.89 -16.01
CA ARG A 200 -4.61 -20.36 -15.33
C ARG A 200 -3.46 -19.37 -15.48
N ILE A 201 -3.64 -18.15 -14.99
CA ILE A 201 -2.66 -17.07 -15.13
C ILE A 201 -1.40 -17.39 -14.30
N CYS A 202 -0.22 -17.21 -14.91
CA CYS A 202 1.09 -17.33 -14.30
C CYS A 202 1.23 -16.48 -13.03
N ARG A 203 1.96 -16.98 -12.03
CA ARG A 203 2.17 -16.25 -10.76
C ARG A 203 2.78 -14.87 -10.97
N TYR A 204 3.67 -14.71 -11.95
CA TYR A 204 4.29 -13.42 -12.25
C TYR A 204 3.37 -12.47 -12.99
N ALA A 205 2.46 -12.99 -13.81
CA ALA A 205 1.39 -12.17 -14.38
C ALA A 205 0.41 -11.71 -13.29
N ARG A 206 0.09 -12.56 -12.31
CA ARG A 206 -0.71 -12.16 -11.13
C ARG A 206 -0.01 -11.14 -10.23
N LEU A 207 1.31 -11.18 -10.17
CA LEU A 207 2.13 -10.17 -9.49
C LEU A 207 2.27 -8.86 -10.28
N GLY A 208 1.78 -8.81 -11.53
CA GLY A 208 1.90 -7.64 -12.40
C GLY A 208 3.31 -7.42 -12.98
N LEU A 209 4.13 -8.48 -13.04
CA LEU A 209 5.49 -8.43 -13.59
C LEU A 209 5.53 -8.73 -15.09
N ILE A 210 4.50 -9.42 -15.57
CA ILE A 210 4.31 -9.80 -16.98
C ILE A 210 2.86 -9.47 -17.31
N ASP A 211 2.61 -8.85 -18.46
CA ASP A 211 1.26 -8.35 -18.80
C ASP A 211 0.21 -9.47 -18.83
N PHE A 212 0.53 -10.58 -19.49
CA PHE A 212 -0.33 -11.75 -19.55
C PHE A 212 0.48 -12.99 -19.88
N MET A 213 0.28 -14.06 -19.11
CA MET A 213 0.87 -15.37 -19.39
C MET A 213 0.02 -16.45 -18.73
N ILE A 214 -0.32 -17.48 -19.48
CA ILE A 214 -0.98 -18.68 -18.95
C ILE A 214 0.10 -19.65 -18.47
N CYS A 215 -0.08 -20.23 -17.29
CA CYS A 215 0.81 -21.21 -16.71
C CYS A 215 0.59 -22.59 -17.35
N SER A 216 1.52 -23.00 -18.22
CA SER A 216 1.56 -24.35 -18.78
C SER A 216 1.93 -25.42 -17.75
N ASN A 217 2.73 -25.07 -16.72
CA ASN A 217 3.28 -26.01 -15.73
C ASN A 217 2.38 -26.27 -14.51
N GLY A 218 1.12 -25.81 -14.50
CA GLY A 218 0.19 -26.13 -13.40
C GLY A 218 0.68 -25.68 -12.01
N PHE A 219 1.31 -24.51 -11.96
CA PHE A 219 1.97 -23.92 -10.77
C PHE A 219 3.18 -24.69 -10.22
N GLU A 220 3.73 -25.69 -10.95
CA GLU A 220 5.05 -26.28 -10.65
C GLU A 220 6.19 -25.30 -11.04
N CYS A 221 6.25 -24.18 -10.32
CA CYS A 221 7.17 -23.08 -10.63
C CYS A 221 8.64 -23.52 -10.56
N TRP A 222 8.96 -24.45 -9.66
CA TRP A 222 10.30 -25.01 -9.49
C TRP A 222 10.85 -25.77 -10.73
N ARG A 223 10.01 -26.15 -11.70
CA ARG A 223 10.42 -26.71 -13.02
C ARG A 223 10.20 -25.75 -14.19
N CYS A 224 9.83 -24.50 -13.93
CA CYS A 224 9.39 -23.58 -14.96
C CYS A 224 10.54 -22.67 -15.41
N GLU A 225 10.84 -22.66 -16.71
CA GLU A 225 11.89 -21.83 -17.30
C GLU A 225 11.65 -20.33 -17.09
N VAL A 226 10.38 -19.90 -17.07
CA VAL A 226 10.01 -18.50 -16.75
C VAL A 226 10.37 -18.18 -15.30
N ASP A 227 10.20 -19.14 -14.39
CA ASP A 227 10.58 -19.00 -12.99
C ASP A 227 12.08 -18.85 -12.82
N GLN A 228 12.83 -19.76 -13.44
CA GLN A 228 14.27 -19.72 -13.44
C GLN A 228 14.79 -18.40 -14.04
N MET A 229 14.26 -17.96 -15.19
CA MET A 229 14.63 -16.69 -15.80
C MET A 229 14.37 -15.50 -14.87
N ILE A 230 13.23 -15.50 -14.17
CA ILE A 230 12.88 -14.43 -13.24
C ILE A 230 13.80 -14.46 -12.01
N GLU A 231 14.09 -15.63 -11.45
CA GLU A 231 15.04 -15.79 -10.35
C GLU A 231 16.46 -15.34 -10.76
N ASP A 232 16.95 -15.76 -11.92
CA ASP A 232 18.25 -15.37 -12.47
C ASP A 232 18.33 -13.86 -12.68
N ARG A 233 17.23 -13.23 -13.12
CA ARG A 233 17.17 -11.78 -13.35
C ARG A 233 17.23 -10.97 -12.06
N PHE A 234 16.52 -11.40 -11.02
CA PHE A 234 16.36 -10.60 -9.80
C PHE A 234 17.30 -11.01 -8.67
N GLY A 235 17.83 -12.24 -8.67
CA GLY A 235 18.66 -12.81 -7.59
C GLY A 235 17.92 -12.98 -6.25
N THR A 236 16.63 -12.63 -6.21
CA THR A 236 15.73 -12.71 -5.07
C THR A 236 14.30 -12.83 -5.59
N HIS A 237 13.34 -13.17 -4.71
CA HIS A 237 11.95 -13.19 -5.12
C HIS A 237 11.52 -11.77 -5.59
N PRO A 238 10.89 -11.62 -6.78
CA PRO A 238 10.71 -10.31 -7.43
C PRO A 238 10.03 -9.23 -6.59
N VAL A 239 9.11 -9.64 -5.71
CA VAL A 239 8.43 -8.77 -4.74
C VAL A 239 9.38 -7.98 -3.84
N PHE A 240 10.60 -8.49 -3.59
CA PHE A 240 11.63 -7.79 -2.81
C PHE A 240 12.65 -7.07 -3.68
N ALA A 241 12.83 -7.50 -4.94
CA ALA A 241 13.73 -6.82 -5.88
C ALA A 241 13.13 -5.50 -6.39
N ILE A 242 11.82 -5.48 -6.59
CA ILE A 242 11.09 -4.30 -7.01
C ILE A 242 10.70 -3.55 -5.75
N LYS A 243 11.53 -2.58 -5.35
CA LYS A 243 11.24 -1.75 -4.17
C LYS A 243 9.81 -1.21 -4.30
N PRO A 244 8.89 -1.58 -3.40
CA PRO A 244 7.63 -0.85 -3.32
C PRO A 244 8.02 0.60 -3.06
N ALA A 245 7.62 1.54 -3.91
CA ALA A 245 7.82 2.91 -3.49
C ALA A 245 6.99 3.08 -2.20
N HIS A 246 7.65 3.51 -1.13
CA HIS A 246 7.18 3.36 0.27
C HIS A 246 5.98 4.24 0.64
N ASN A 247 5.12 4.62 -0.31
CA ASN A 247 3.98 5.50 -0.07
C ASN A 247 2.83 5.36 -1.08
N LYS A 248 2.73 4.24 -1.80
CA LYS A 248 1.91 4.14 -3.01
C LYS A 248 0.50 3.54 -2.85
N GLN A 249 0.14 3.08 -1.63
CA GLN A 249 -1.20 2.52 -1.43
C GLN A 249 -2.27 3.61 -1.30
N PRO A 250 -3.46 3.42 -1.90
CA PRO A 250 -4.56 4.39 -1.79
C PRO A 250 -5.07 4.47 -0.35
N PHE A 251 -5.49 5.66 0.09
CA PHE A 251 -6.07 5.86 1.42
C PHE A 251 -7.23 6.85 1.41
N GLN A 252 -8.06 6.82 2.45
CA GLN A 252 -9.25 7.66 2.56
C GLN A 252 -8.93 9.06 3.12
N VAL A 253 -9.48 10.09 2.49
CA VAL A 253 -9.41 11.49 2.88
C VAL A 253 -10.83 12.05 2.86
N ASN A 254 -11.41 12.29 4.04
CA ASN A 254 -12.77 12.82 4.22
C ASN A 254 -13.87 12.07 3.42
N GLY A 255 -13.72 10.76 3.23
CA GLY A 255 -14.66 9.91 2.49
C GLY A 255 -14.36 9.73 1.01
N PHE A 256 -13.25 10.30 0.51
CA PHE A 256 -12.76 10.13 -0.85
C PHE A 256 -11.43 9.37 -0.85
N THR A 257 -11.22 8.53 -1.85
CA THR A 257 -10.00 7.76 -2.05
C THR A 257 -8.95 8.60 -2.75
N PHE A 258 -7.79 8.76 -2.12
CA PHE A 258 -6.62 9.42 -2.68
C PHE A 258 -5.57 8.38 -3.10
N PHE A 259 -5.01 8.56 -4.30
CA PHE A 259 -3.97 7.70 -4.86
C PHE A 259 -2.63 8.46 -4.92
N PRO A 260 -1.68 8.18 -4.03
CA PRO A 260 -0.41 8.91 -3.94
C PRO A 260 0.51 8.78 -5.17
N ASP A 261 0.19 7.87 -6.08
CA ASP A 261 0.91 7.62 -7.34
C ASP A 261 0.47 8.45 -8.53
N LEU A 262 -0.62 9.19 -8.37
CA LEU A 262 -1.20 9.98 -9.44
C LEU A 262 -0.78 11.43 -9.29
N PHE A 263 -0.76 12.12 -10.44
CA PHE A 263 -0.71 13.56 -10.49
C PHE A 263 -2.14 14.08 -10.47
N TYR A 264 -2.39 15.20 -9.80
CA TYR A 264 -3.70 15.80 -9.69
C TYR A 264 -3.68 17.24 -10.18
N SER A 265 -4.76 17.66 -10.83
CA SER A 265 -4.97 19.05 -11.23
C SER A 265 -6.11 19.69 -10.45
N GLU A 266 -6.12 21.02 -10.38
CA GLU A 266 -7.19 21.80 -9.77
C GLU A 266 -8.55 21.61 -10.49
N GLU A 267 -8.54 21.14 -11.74
CA GLU A 267 -9.73 20.73 -12.50
C GLU A 267 -10.24 19.33 -12.13
N HIS A 268 -9.73 18.75 -11.04
CA HIS A 268 -10.08 17.42 -10.54
C HIS A 268 -9.81 16.29 -11.55
N ILE A 269 -8.77 16.47 -12.36
CA ILE A 269 -8.26 15.43 -13.25
C ILE A 269 -7.06 14.77 -12.58
N TRP A 270 -7.11 13.45 -12.45
CA TRP A 270 -5.91 12.67 -12.17
C TRP A 270 -5.22 12.29 -13.48
N ALA A 271 -3.89 12.26 -13.45
CA ALA A 271 -3.04 11.91 -14.57
C ALA A 271 -2.06 10.80 -14.16
N LYS A 272 -1.94 9.79 -15.02
CA LYS A 272 -0.99 8.68 -14.86
C LYS A 272 -0.13 8.55 -16.12
N PRO A 273 1.21 8.69 -16.03
CA PRO A 273 2.08 8.41 -17.16
C PRO A 273 2.09 6.91 -17.46
N ILE A 274 1.96 6.56 -18.74
CA ILE A 274 2.02 5.19 -19.28
C ILE A 274 2.86 5.25 -20.56
N GLU A 275 4.12 4.84 -20.46
CA GLU A 275 5.10 4.94 -21.55
C GLU A 275 5.17 6.38 -22.12
N GLN A 276 4.81 6.57 -23.39
CA GLN A 276 4.80 7.88 -24.07
C GLN A 276 3.45 8.61 -23.97
N HIS A 277 2.49 8.06 -23.24
CA HIS A 277 1.14 8.59 -23.11
C HIS A 277 0.84 8.98 -21.67
N ILE A 278 -0.17 9.81 -21.48
CA ILE A 278 -0.71 10.17 -20.18
C ILE A 278 -2.18 9.80 -20.16
N ARG A 279 -2.56 8.88 -19.27
CA ARG A 279 -3.95 8.52 -19.01
C ARG A 279 -4.56 9.54 -18.06
N LEU A 280 -5.72 10.07 -18.44
CA LEU A 280 -6.46 11.07 -17.69
C LEU A 280 -7.80 10.49 -17.22
N GLY A 281 -8.21 10.83 -16.00
CA GLY A 281 -9.53 10.48 -15.46
C GLY A 281 -10.02 11.49 -14.44
N LEU A 282 -11.29 11.37 -14.06
CA LEU A 282 -11.90 12.18 -13.02
C LEU A 282 -11.50 11.64 -11.64
N ASP A 283 -11.14 12.53 -10.72
CA ASP A 283 -10.99 12.12 -9.32
C ASP A 283 -12.35 11.84 -8.67
N GLU A 284 -12.32 11.20 -7.50
CA GLU A 284 -13.55 10.76 -6.84
C GLU A 284 -14.47 11.92 -6.45
N MET A 285 -13.91 13.11 -6.18
CA MET A 285 -14.70 14.29 -5.79
C MET A 285 -15.53 14.81 -6.95
N ILE A 286 -14.94 14.97 -8.14
CA ILE A 286 -15.68 15.45 -9.31
C ILE A 286 -16.49 14.35 -9.99
N SER A 287 -16.12 13.09 -9.79
CA SER A 287 -16.89 11.95 -10.27
C SER A 287 -18.31 11.89 -9.70
N ILE A 288 -18.60 12.64 -8.62
CA ILE A 288 -19.96 12.81 -8.09
C ILE A 288 -20.93 13.32 -9.16
N PHE A 289 -20.49 14.16 -10.11
CA PHE A 289 -21.34 14.59 -11.23
C PHE A 289 -21.71 13.44 -12.19
N ALA A 290 -20.91 12.37 -12.20
CA ALA A 290 -21.12 11.19 -13.02
C ALA A 290 -22.02 10.13 -12.36
N MET A 291 -22.45 10.33 -11.10
CA MET A 291 -23.33 9.37 -10.38
C MET A 291 -24.67 9.13 -11.06
N GLU A 292 -25.24 10.18 -11.66
CA GLU A 292 -26.52 10.17 -12.36
C GLU A 292 -26.40 10.82 -13.76
N ALA A 293 -25.22 10.69 -14.38
CA ALA A 293 -25.00 11.27 -15.69
C ALA A 293 -25.79 10.52 -16.78
N ASP A 294 -26.54 11.28 -17.57
CA ASP A 294 -27.22 10.82 -18.78
C ASP A 294 -26.20 10.51 -19.87
N SER A 295 -25.12 11.29 -19.94
CA SER A 295 -24.04 11.09 -20.92
C SER A 295 -22.74 11.76 -20.49
N ILE A 296 -21.62 11.19 -20.91
CA ILE A 296 -20.29 11.81 -20.89
C ILE A 296 -19.79 11.85 -22.33
N SER A 297 -19.47 13.04 -22.82
CA SER A 297 -18.93 13.24 -24.16
C SER A 297 -17.43 13.52 -24.09
N LEU A 298 -16.66 12.75 -24.85
CA LEU A 298 -15.20 12.83 -24.91
C LEU A 298 -14.75 13.31 -26.31
N PRO A 299 -13.58 13.97 -26.42
CA PRO A 299 -13.02 14.38 -27.69
C PRO A 299 -12.62 13.16 -28.54
N PRO A 300 -12.88 13.16 -29.85
CA PRO A 300 -12.58 12.02 -30.72
C PRO A 300 -11.06 11.77 -30.82
N LYS A 301 -10.69 10.53 -31.14
CA LYS A 301 -9.29 10.13 -31.29
C LYS A 301 -8.64 10.95 -32.39
N GLY A 302 -7.42 11.43 -32.15
CA GLY A 302 -6.69 12.35 -33.03
C GLY A 302 -6.97 13.83 -32.76
N SER A 303 -7.89 14.19 -31.84
CA SER A 303 -8.13 15.59 -31.50
C SER A 303 -6.93 16.21 -30.79
N ALA A 304 -6.50 17.38 -31.23
CA ALA A 304 -5.55 18.21 -30.49
C ALA A 304 -6.27 18.94 -29.35
N LEU A 305 -5.74 18.80 -28.15
CA LEU A 305 -6.19 19.46 -26.92
C LEU A 305 -5.17 20.48 -26.46
N LYS A 306 -5.63 21.68 -26.14
CA LYS A 306 -4.83 22.70 -25.44
C LYS A 306 -5.15 22.71 -23.96
N LYS A 307 -4.20 23.13 -23.13
CA LYS A 307 -4.44 23.36 -21.71
C LYS A 307 -5.61 24.33 -21.49
N GLY A 308 -6.58 23.90 -20.70
CA GLY A 308 -7.80 24.65 -20.40
C GLY A 308 -8.90 24.54 -21.46
N GLN A 309 -8.76 23.69 -22.48
CA GLN A 309 -9.82 23.32 -23.42
C GLN A 309 -10.71 22.23 -22.81
N VAL A 310 -11.96 22.09 -23.26
CA VAL A 310 -12.87 21.05 -22.76
C VAL A 310 -12.33 19.66 -23.08
N LEU A 311 -12.08 18.87 -22.05
CA LEU A 311 -11.67 17.46 -22.08
C LEU A 311 -12.87 16.52 -22.00
N ALA A 312 -13.90 16.90 -21.24
CA ALA A 312 -15.13 16.13 -21.14
C ALA A 312 -16.33 17.05 -20.87
N GLU A 313 -17.48 16.72 -21.46
CA GLU A 313 -18.77 17.33 -21.13
C GLU A 313 -19.66 16.26 -20.47
N ILE A 314 -20.01 16.48 -19.20
CA ILE A 314 -20.90 15.62 -18.43
C ILE A 314 -22.30 16.23 -18.47
N ARG A 315 -23.31 15.44 -18.82
CA ARG A 315 -24.72 15.85 -18.76
C ARG A 315 -25.45 14.99 -17.74
N ALA A 316 -26.16 15.63 -16.82
CA ALA A 316 -27.00 14.95 -15.84
C ALA A 316 -28.23 15.81 -15.56
N ALA A 317 -29.42 15.20 -15.61
CA ALA A 317 -30.71 15.84 -15.35
C ALA A 317 -30.90 17.19 -16.08
N GLY A 318 -30.51 17.24 -17.36
CA GLY A 318 -30.65 18.43 -18.21
C GLY A 318 -29.63 19.54 -17.97
N LYS A 319 -28.71 19.38 -17.00
CA LYS A 319 -27.61 20.31 -16.74
C LYS A 319 -26.30 19.81 -17.35
N LYS A 320 -25.35 20.71 -17.59
CA LYS A 320 -24.05 20.41 -18.20
C LYS A 320 -22.89 20.88 -17.32
N ALA A 321 -21.86 20.04 -17.19
CA ALA A 321 -20.59 20.38 -16.58
C ALA A 321 -19.45 20.17 -17.59
N LYS A 322 -18.59 21.16 -17.74
CA LYS A 322 -17.44 21.12 -18.67
C LYS A 322 -16.16 20.96 -17.87
N ILE A 323 -15.47 19.85 -18.07
CA ILE A 323 -14.18 19.56 -17.45
C ILE A 323 -13.08 19.99 -18.41
N LEU A 324 -12.11 20.74 -17.92
CA LEU A 324 -11.03 21.27 -18.75
C LEU A 324 -9.78 20.39 -18.68
N SER A 325 -9.07 20.27 -19.79
CA SER A 325 -7.82 19.52 -19.86
C SER A 325 -6.71 20.25 -19.09
N PRO A 326 -6.00 19.59 -18.16
CA PRO A 326 -4.87 20.19 -17.46
C PRO A 326 -3.59 20.24 -18.31
N LEU A 327 -3.54 19.46 -19.40
CA LEU A 327 -2.38 19.25 -20.26
C LEU A 327 -2.73 19.50 -21.74
N ALA A 328 -1.72 19.87 -22.53
CA ALA A 328 -1.82 19.92 -23.99
C ALA A 328 -1.30 18.62 -24.62
N GLY A 329 -1.90 18.20 -25.73
CA GLY A 329 -1.52 16.98 -26.45
C GLY A 329 -2.58 16.48 -27.42
N VAL A 330 -2.32 15.35 -28.05
CA VAL A 330 -3.25 14.70 -29.00
C VAL A 330 -3.92 13.50 -28.35
N VAL A 331 -5.24 13.40 -28.47
CA VAL A 331 -6.01 12.26 -27.94
C VAL A 331 -5.62 10.99 -28.71
N SER A 332 -4.98 10.06 -28.03
CA SER A 332 -4.50 8.79 -28.58
C SER A 332 -5.52 7.65 -28.42
N VAL A 333 -6.22 7.63 -27.29
CA VAL A 333 -7.20 6.58 -26.94
C VAL A 333 -8.35 7.21 -26.16
N ILE A 334 -9.56 6.72 -26.36
CA ILE A 334 -10.78 7.08 -25.63
C ILE A 334 -11.30 5.84 -24.93
N ASN A 335 -11.85 6.01 -23.73
CA ASN A 335 -12.53 4.94 -23.03
C ASN A 335 -14.03 4.87 -23.42
N HIS A 336 -14.35 4.00 -24.38
CA HIS A 336 -15.73 3.81 -24.83
C HIS A 336 -16.65 3.24 -23.74
N ASP A 337 -16.11 2.48 -22.76
CA ASP A 337 -16.90 1.97 -21.63
C ASP A 337 -17.57 3.13 -20.85
N VAL A 338 -16.91 4.29 -20.75
CA VAL A 338 -17.45 5.46 -20.04
C VAL A 338 -18.47 6.22 -20.89
N GLU A 339 -18.32 6.24 -22.21
CA GLU A 339 -19.32 6.83 -23.11
C GLU A 339 -20.62 6.01 -23.13
N GLU A 340 -20.49 4.67 -23.15
CA GLU A 340 -21.62 3.74 -23.10
C GLU A 340 -22.24 3.66 -21.71
N SER A 341 -21.42 3.76 -20.65
CA SER A 341 -21.85 3.69 -19.26
C SER A 341 -21.23 4.83 -18.43
N PRO A 342 -21.82 6.05 -18.46
CA PRO A 342 -21.32 7.23 -17.74
C PRO A 342 -21.02 7.00 -16.26
N ASN A 343 -21.84 6.17 -15.59
CA ASN A 343 -21.68 5.83 -14.18
C ASN A 343 -20.36 5.13 -13.85
N LEU A 344 -19.64 4.58 -14.84
CA LEU A 344 -18.34 3.96 -14.65
C LEU A 344 -17.27 4.96 -14.18
N ALA A 345 -17.37 6.21 -14.65
CA ALA A 345 -16.50 7.30 -14.20
C ALA A 345 -16.65 7.60 -12.70
N TRP A 346 -17.76 7.20 -12.07
CA TRP A 346 -18.00 7.31 -10.62
C TRP A 346 -17.78 6.01 -9.86
N ARG A 347 -18.21 4.86 -10.39
CA ARG A 347 -18.10 3.57 -9.68
C ARG A 347 -16.66 3.09 -9.55
N ASP A 348 -15.81 3.41 -10.52
CA ASP A 348 -14.42 2.96 -10.56
C ASP A 348 -13.48 3.99 -11.22
N PRO A 349 -13.44 5.25 -10.72
CA PRO A 349 -12.80 6.41 -11.39
C PRO A 349 -11.32 6.19 -11.69
N TYR A 350 -10.61 5.44 -10.85
CA TYR A 350 -9.17 5.27 -10.92
C TYR A 350 -8.72 4.00 -11.65
N ARG A 351 -9.65 3.12 -12.04
CA ARG A 351 -9.34 1.90 -12.79
C ARG A 351 -10.09 1.87 -14.11
N ARG A 352 -11.36 1.46 -14.12
CA ARG A 352 -12.14 1.31 -15.35
C ARG A 352 -12.77 2.62 -15.84
N GLY A 353 -12.94 3.61 -14.98
CA GLY A 353 -13.59 4.90 -15.26
C GLY A 353 -12.70 6.02 -15.75
N TRP A 354 -11.51 5.73 -16.28
CA TRP A 354 -10.64 6.74 -16.91
C TRP A 354 -11.29 7.29 -18.19
N LEU A 355 -10.91 8.48 -18.64
CA LEU A 355 -11.57 9.14 -19.77
C LEU A 355 -10.83 8.93 -21.09
N VAL A 356 -9.59 9.46 -21.16
CA VAL A 356 -8.79 9.45 -22.39
C VAL A 356 -7.31 9.20 -22.07
N MET A 357 -6.55 8.77 -23.08
CA MET A 357 -5.09 8.86 -23.08
C MET A 357 -4.66 9.90 -24.09
N ILE A 358 -3.77 10.80 -23.68
CA ILE A 358 -3.17 11.79 -24.58
C ILE A 358 -1.70 11.47 -24.81
N GLN A 359 -1.23 11.76 -26.02
CA GLN A 359 0.18 11.92 -26.29
C GLN A 359 0.51 13.39 -26.02
N PRO A 360 1.26 13.71 -24.95
CA PRO A 360 1.50 15.11 -24.57
C PRO A 360 2.41 15.80 -25.57
N ASP A 361 2.14 17.08 -25.86
CA ASP A 361 3.04 17.91 -26.68
C ASP A 361 4.39 18.11 -25.97
N ARG A 362 4.34 18.18 -24.64
CA ARG A 362 5.46 18.39 -23.71
C ARG A 362 5.30 17.50 -22.48
N PRO A 363 5.93 16.31 -22.42
CA PRO A 363 5.79 15.38 -21.29
C PRO A 363 6.14 15.99 -19.93
N GLU A 364 7.06 16.96 -19.90
CA GLU A 364 7.48 17.67 -18.71
C GLU A 364 6.37 18.49 -18.04
N GLU A 365 5.31 18.86 -18.77
CA GLU A 365 4.18 19.59 -18.20
C GLU A 365 3.39 18.78 -17.15
N LEU A 366 3.51 17.44 -17.17
CA LEU A 366 2.96 16.56 -16.15
C LEU A 366 3.47 16.92 -14.75
N PHE A 367 4.73 17.33 -14.62
CA PHE A 367 5.33 17.69 -13.33
C PHE A 367 4.85 19.04 -12.78
N ASN A 368 4.11 19.81 -13.59
CA ASN A 368 3.44 21.03 -13.12
C ASN A 368 2.15 20.72 -12.36
N LEU A 369 1.65 19.48 -12.45
CA LEU A 369 0.51 19.02 -11.66
C LEU A 369 0.96 18.65 -10.24
N ASP A 370 0.03 18.69 -9.30
CA ASP A 370 0.32 18.36 -7.93
C ASP A 370 0.60 16.86 -7.78
N SER A 371 1.65 16.53 -7.03
CA SER A 371 2.00 15.15 -6.69
C SER A 371 2.54 15.06 -5.26
N GLY A 372 2.55 13.85 -4.71
CA GLY A 372 3.07 13.59 -3.36
C GLY A 372 2.37 14.41 -2.28
N GLU A 373 3.16 15.11 -1.44
CA GLU A 373 2.64 15.87 -0.29
C GLU A 373 1.82 17.10 -0.71
N LYS A 374 2.16 17.72 -1.86
CA LYS A 374 1.37 18.83 -2.45
C LYS A 374 -0.02 18.36 -2.87
N ALA A 375 -0.09 17.26 -3.62
CA ALA A 375 -1.37 16.65 -4.02
C ALA A 375 -2.20 16.26 -2.79
N LYS A 376 -1.58 15.66 -1.78
CA LYS A 376 -2.29 15.31 -0.54
C LYS A 376 -2.87 16.54 0.15
N SER A 377 -2.10 17.62 0.25
CA SER A 377 -2.54 18.86 0.89
C SER A 377 -3.71 19.50 0.15
N TRP A 378 -3.61 19.64 -1.18
CA TRP A 378 -4.68 20.14 -2.03
C TRP A 378 -5.94 19.26 -1.93
N PHE A 379 -5.80 17.94 -2.13
CA PHE A 379 -6.92 17.00 -2.11
C PHE A 379 -7.64 17.01 -0.75
N THR A 380 -6.89 17.10 0.36
CA THR A 380 -7.47 17.18 1.70
C THR A 380 -8.26 18.47 1.93
N LYS A 381 -7.72 19.60 1.45
CA LYS A 381 -8.41 20.89 1.52
C LYS A 381 -9.71 20.84 0.72
N GLU A 382 -9.66 20.33 -0.50
CA GLU A 382 -10.82 20.30 -1.40
C GLU A 382 -11.90 19.33 -0.92
N ALA A 383 -11.50 18.14 -0.48
CA ALA A 383 -12.41 17.18 0.16
C ALA A 383 -13.07 17.75 1.43
N SER A 384 -12.35 18.56 2.21
CA SER A 384 -12.93 19.26 3.38
C SER A 384 -13.97 20.30 2.98
N ASN A 385 -13.69 21.08 1.92
CA ASN A 385 -14.62 22.08 1.39
C ASN A 385 -15.91 21.42 0.89
N LEU A 386 -15.78 20.36 0.10
CA LEU A 386 -16.90 19.63 -0.46
C LEU A 386 -17.75 18.96 0.62
N THR A 387 -17.14 18.29 1.60
CA THR A 387 -17.87 17.67 2.71
C THR A 387 -18.60 18.71 3.57
N THR A 388 -17.97 19.85 3.85
CA THR A 388 -18.60 20.95 4.58
C THR A 388 -19.81 21.51 3.82
N PHE A 389 -19.71 21.60 2.50
CA PHE A 389 -20.80 22.06 1.63
C PHE A 389 -21.97 21.06 1.63
N LEU A 390 -21.70 19.78 1.36
CA LEU A 390 -22.71 18.72 1.33
C LEU A 390 -23.43 18.58 2.68
N MET A 391 -22.72 18.72 3.81
CA MET A 391 -23.32 18.65 5.15
C MET A 391 -24.25 19.83 5.48
N LYS A 392 -24.05 21.01 4.87
CA LYS A 392 -24.97 22.16 5.05
C LYS A 392 -26.29 21.99 4.30
N GLY A 393 -26.33 21.16 3.26
CA GLY A 393 -27.52 20.90 2.44
C GLY A 393 -28.44 19.78 2.92
N VAL A 394 -28.01 18.97 3.91
CA VAL A 394 -28.79 17.83 4.42
C VAL A 394 -29.54 18.25 5.70
N PRO A 395 -30.89 18.16 5.75
CA PRO A 395 -31.63 18.41 6.99
C PRO A 395 -31.15 17.47 8.10
N GLN A 396 -30.90 17.99 9.30
CA GLN A 396 -30.59 17.14 10.45
C GLN A 396 -31.82 16.28 10.78
N SER A 397 -31.81 15.00 10.37
CA SER A 397 -32.82 14.06 10.86
C SER A 397 -32.52 13.68 12.31
N SER A 398 -33.59 13.60 13.11
CA SER A 398 -33.54 13.15 14.49
C SER A 398 -33.05 11.70 14.58
N LYS A 399 -32.38 11.38 15.70
CA LYS A 399 -31.58 10.17 15.99
C LYS A 399 -32.24 8.77 15.84
N LYS A 400 -33.33 8.59 15.10
CA LYS A 400 -34.09 7.33 15.10
C LYS A 400 -34.30 6.60 13.77
N ASP A 401 -33.79 7.09 12.64
CA ASP A 401 -33.97 6.35 11.38
C ASP A 401 -32.63 5.92 10.75
N ARG A 402 -32.49 4.61 10.49
CA ARG A 402 -31.30 3.95 9.92
C ARG A 402 -31.54 3.55 8.46
N SER A 403 -32.18 4.41 7.67
CA SER A 403 -32.25 4.23 6.21
C SER A 403 -30.96 4.74 5.52
N PRO A 404 -30.59 4.21 4.34
CA PRO A 404 -29.35 4.59 3.64
C PRO A 404 -29.36 6.09 3.29
N ARG A 405 -28.23 6.78 3.49
CA ARG A 405 -28.06 8.21 3.16
C ARG A 405 -28.01 8.50 1.65
N GLU A 406 -27.87 7.48 0.81
CA GLU A 406 -27.68 7.60 -0.65
C GLU A 406 -28.82 8.34 -1.39
N PRO A 407 -30.12 8.15 -1.11
CA PRO A 407 -31.21 8.85 -1.81
C PRO A 407 -31.30 10.36 -1.49
N LEU A 408 -30.68 10.80 -0.39
CA LEU A 408 -30.64 12.22 0.01
C LEU A 408 -29.50 12.97 -0.69
N ILE A 409 -28.39 12.31 -0.98
CA ILE A 409 -27.22 12.94 -1.61
C ILE A 409 -27.50 13.27 -3.08
N GLY A 410 -28.12 12.35 -3.83
CA GLY A 410 -28.53 12.61 -5.23
C GLY A 410 -29.48 13.81 -5.35
N LYS A 411 -30.45 13.94 -4.43
CA LYS A 411 -31.36 15.10 -4.38
C LYS A 411 -30.62 16.42 -4.09
N VAL A 412 -29.65 16.42 -3.17
CA VAL A 412 -28.84 17.61 -2.87
C VAL A 412 -27.96 17.99 -4.06
N ILE A 413 -27.36 17.02 -4.75
CA ILE A 413 -26.55 17.27 -5.96
C ILE A 413 -27.39 17.95 -7.05
N HIS A 414 -28.60 17.45 -7.32
CA HIS A 414 -29.50 18.06 -8.30
C HIS A 414 -29.91 19.49 -7.93
N GLN A 415 -30.30 19.69 -6.67
CA GLN A 415 -30.76 20.99 -6.17
C GLN A 415 -29.64 22.02 -6.08
N GLN A 416 -28.40 21.60 -5.82
CA GLN A 416 -27.25 22.48 -5.61
C GLN A 416 -26.20 22.43 -6.74
N TRP A 417 -26.57 21.88 -7.90
CA TRP A 417 -25.68 21.70 -9.05
C TRP A 417 -24.83 22.93 -9.40
N ASP A 418 -25.45 24.11 -9.49
CA ASP A 418 -24.76 25.34 -9.89
C ASP A 418 -23.76 25.81 -8.83
N ASN A 419 -24.01 25.51 -7.55
CA ASN A 419 -23.08 25.80 -6.47
C ASN A 419 -21.94 24.77 -6.42
N LEU A 420 -22.22 23.49 -6.71
CA LEU A 420 -21.20 22.45 -6.83
C LEU A 420 -20.24 22.74 -7.99
N ILE A 421 -20.74 23.20 -9.13
CA ILE A 421 -19.88 23.64 -10.24
C ILE A 421 -19.00 24.82 -9.81
N LYS A 422 -19.52 25.79 -9.06
CA LYS A 422 -18.71 26.92 -8.58
C LYS A 422 -17.60 26.49 -7.61
N ILE A 423 -17.87 25.48 -6.78
CA ILE A 423 -16.89 24.96 -5.80
C ILE A 423 -15.84 24.10 -6.49
N LEU A 424 -16.26 23.11 -7.28
CA LEU A 424 -15.37 22.11 -7.87
C LEU A 424 -14.74 22.57 -9.19
N LEU A 425 -15.36 23.53 -9.89
CA LEU A 425 -14.89 24.05 -11.18
C LEU A 425 -15.01 25.58 -11.24
N PRO A 426 -14.34 26.33 -10.34
CA PRO A 426 -14.45 27.78 -10.31
C PRO A 426 -13.96 28.40 -11.63
N PRO A 427 -14.63 29.44 -12.17
CA PRO A 427 -14.21 30.11 -13.39
C PRO A 427 -12.81 30.75 -13.23
N LYS A 428 -12.01 30.76 -14.31
CA LYS A 428 -10.59 31.17 -14.31
C LYS A 428 -10.30 32.55 -13.65
N ASN A 429 -11.27 33.46 -13.58
CA ASN A 429 -11.09 34.82 -13.05
C ASN A 429 -11.16 34.92 -11.51
N GLU A 430 -11.60 33.88 -10.80
CA GLU A 430 -11.63 33.86 -9.32
C GLU A 430 -10.44 33.09 -8.71
N ARG A 431 -9.51 32.60 -9.53
CA ARG A 431 -8.47 31.62 -9.15
C ARG A 431 -7.17 32.22 -8.58
N ARG A 432 -7.07 33.53 -8.38
CA ARG A 432 -5.93 34.18 -7.69
C ARG A 432 -6.42 35.29 -6.78
N GLY A 433 -6.88 34.90 -5.59
CA GLY A 433 -7.29 35.86 -4.57
C GLY A 433 -7.98 35.19 -3.38
N LYS A 434 -7.30 34.25 -2.71
CA LYS A 434 -7.55 33.89 -1.31
C LYS A 434 -6.44 33.01 -0.76
#